data_AF-A0A8J5J0T8-F1
#
_entry.id   AF-A0A8J5J0T8-F1
#
_cell.length_a   1.000
_cell.length_b   1.000
_cell.length_c   1.000
_cell.angle_alpha   90.00
_cell.angle_beta   90.00
_cell.angle_gamma   90.00
#
_symmetry.space_group_name_H-M   'P 1'
#
loop_
_entity.id
_entity.type
_entity.pdbx_description
1 polymer ?
#
loop_
_entity_poly.entity_id
_entity_poly.type
_entity_poly.pdbx_seq_one_letter_code
_entity_poly.pdbx_strand_id
1 'polypeptide(L)'
;MALFILGVLFLAWSLLFTSVQARTVSFTSYFADDACSGTPQFIYEEDVESCQFSDCATLSVDEAANSTRVDCYGNDRAETAALFADSDAPYVLLEQYTPANTCDNYSNSQAFYADGLCRALPNTTTYGSAIASVNEDLSVKLQLFSDAACTEMESNYSVASGDVQWTCFVGYTSDYGLVFYTSASKTYSSTSGDGNGSTTGSDFTIVHVGSSSSGSEATATSEPATGENE
;
A
#
# COMPACT_ATOMS: atom_id res chain seq x y z
N MET A 1 48.49 -27.96 36.73
CA MET A 1 47.24 -28.59 36.23
C MET A 1 46.08 -27.81 36.80
N ALA A 2 45.22 -27.36 35.90
CA ALA A 2 44.10 -26.47 36.15
C ALA A 2 43.09 -27.01 37.18
N LEU A 3 42.44 -26.12 37.93
CA LEU A 3 40.99 -26.17 38.03
C LEU A 3 40.42 -24.79 38.37
N PHE A 4 39.36 -24.47 37.63
CA PHE A 4 38.81 -23.16 37.35
C PHE A 4 38.11 -22.49 38.55
N ILE A 5 38.34 -21.18 38.63
CA ILE A 5 37.49 -20.19 39.28
C ILE A 5 36.17 -20.12 38.49
N LEU A 6 35.02 -20.29 39.16
CA LEU A 6 33.75 -19.76 38.66
C LEU A 6 32.93 -19.24 39.84
N GLY A 7 33.19 -17.97 40.16
CA GLY A 7 32.28 -17.14 40.92
C GLY A 7 31.03 -16.88 40.08
N VAL A 8 29.88 -17.11 40.69
CA VAL A 8 28.57 -16.78 40.15
C VAL A 8 28.43 -15.25 40.17
N LEU A 9 28.90 -14.61 39.11
CA LEU A 9 28.63 -13.19 38.86
C LEU A 9 27.29 -13.10 38.12
N PHE A 10 26.23 -12.81 38.89
CA PHE A 10 24.91 -12.46 38.36
C PHE A 10 25.03 -11.16 37.53
N LEU A 11 25.25 -11.31 36.22
CA LEU A 11 25.04 -10.23 35.25
C LEU A 11 23.54 -10.22 34.92
N ALA A 12 22.78 -9.40 35.65
CA ALA A 12 21.45 -8.99 35.24
C ALA A 12 21.59 -8.10 34.00
N TRP A 13 21.58 -8.73 32.83
CA TRP A 13 21.46 -8.05 31.55
C TRP A 13 20.03 -7.53 31.48
N SER A 14 19.83 -6.26 31.86
CA SER A 14 18.59 -5.55 31.63
C SER A 14 18.31 -5.56 30.13
N LEU A 15 17.46 -6.48 29.70
CA LEU A 15 16.77 -6.42 28.42
C LEU A 15 15.93 -5.15 28.46
N LEU A 16 16.49 -4.06 27.96
CA LEU A 16 15.72 -2.91 27.51
C LEU A 16 14.91 -3.39 26.31
N PHE A 17 13.76 -4.02 26.60
CA PHE A 17 12.67 -4.09 25.64
C PHE A 17 12.28 -2.64 25.37
N THR A 18 12.79 -2.06 24.29
CA THR A 18 12.19 -0.88 23.71
C THR A 18 10.76 -1.28 23.40
N SER A 19 9.81 -0.83 24.22
CA SER A 19 8.40 -0.96 23.93
C SER A 19 8.15 -0.20 22.64
N VAL A 20 8.15 -0.90 21.51
CA VAL A 20 7.58 -0.37 20.27
C VAL A 20 6.11 -0.16 20.64
N GLN A 21 5.72 1.10 20.84
CA GLN A 21 4.32 1.44 21.01
C GLN A 21 3.61 0.93 19.76
N ALA A 22 2.69 -0.02 19.91
CA ALA A 22 1.88 -0.48 18.81
C ALA A 22 1.02 0.70 18.36
N ARG A 23 1.37 1.28 17.21
CA ARG A 23 0.65 2.37 16.57
C ARG A 23 -0.62 1.79 15.97
N THR A 24 -1.76 2.46 16.20
CA THR A 24 -3.03 2.11 15.56
C THR A 24 -3.39 3.23 14.60
N VAL A 25 -3.61 2.89 13.34
CA VAL A 25 -3.92 3.83 12.27
C VAL A 25 -5.37 3.61 11.84
N SER A 26 -6.14 4.69 11.84
CA SER A 26 -7.50 4.72 11.27
C SER A 26 -7.40 4.98 9.78
N PHE A 27 -8.02 4.12 8.97
CA PHE A 27 -8.11 4.27 7.52
C PHE A 27 -9.54 4.63 7.16
N THR A 28 -9.78 5.90 6.86
CA THR A 28 -11.06 6.33 6.30
C THR A 28 -10.98 6.22 4.78
N SER A 29 -11.49 5.11 4.25
CA SER A 29 -11.49 4.83 2.81
C SER A 29 -12.73 5.43 2.16
N TYR A 30 -12.57 5.98 0.96
CA TYR A 30 -13.65 6.53 0.14
C TYR A 30 -13.70 5.83 -1.21
N PHE A 31 -14.89 5.53 -1.68
CA PHE A 31 -15.15 4.81 -2.93
C PHE A 31 -16.09 5.62 -3.82
N ALA A 32 -15.90 5.49 -5.14
CA ALA A 32 -16.72 6.16 -6.16
C ALA A 32 -18.06 5.42 -6.44
N ASP A 33 -18.48 4.56 -5.50
CA ASP A 33 -19.71 3.77 -5.55
C ASP A 33 -20.47 3.88 -4.22
N ASP A 34 -21.62 3.23 -4.10
CA ASP A 34 -22.45 3.20 -2.88
C ASP A 34 -22.24 1.94 -2.02
N ALA A 35 -21.21 1.12 -2.31
CA ALA A 35 -21.07 -0.23 -1.77
C ALA A 35 -19.72 -0.51 -1.08
N CYS A 36 -18.84 0.50 -0.99
CA CYS A 36 -17.47 0.37 -0.49
C CYS A 36 -16.71 -0.80 -1.14
N SER A 37 -16.88 -0.95 -2.45
CA SER A 37 -16.40 -2.09 -3.21
C SER A 37 -15.24 -1.71 -4.11
N GLY A 38 -14.36 -2.69 -4.38
CA GLY A 38 -13.18 -2.47 -5.22
C GLY A 38 -12.10 -1.60 -4.55
N THR A 39 -11.33 -0.90 -5.37
CA THR A 39 -10.24 -0.03 -4.92
C THR A 39 -10.78 1.31 -4.43
N PRO A 40 -10.42 1.77 -3.22
CA PRO A 40 -10.72 3.12 -2.77
C PRO A 40 -10.17 4.16 -3.74
N GLN A 41 -10.93 5.21 -4.01
CA GLN A 41 -10.44 6.36 -4.79
C GLN A 41 -9.50 7.26 -3.96
N PHE A 42 -9.72 7.26 -2.65
CA PHE A 42 -9.00 8.07 -1.68
C PHE A 42 -9.03 7.38 -0.31
N ILE A 43 -7.93 7.45 0.43
CA ILE A 43 -7.85 7.00 1.82
C ILE A 43 -7.21 8.13 2.64
N TYR A 44 -7.87 8.50 3.73
CA TYR A 44 -7.28 9.35 4.76
C TYR A 44 -6.86 8.49 5.95
N GLU A 45 -5.61 8.63 6.37
CA GLU A 45 -4.95 7.80 7.38
C GLU A 45 -4.47 8.68 8.53
N GLU A 46 -4.80 8.31 9.77
CA GLU A 46 -4.35 9.06 10.95
C GLU A 46 -4.06 8.15 12.15
N ASP A 47 -3.16 8.60 13.01
CA ASP A 47 -2.89 7.93 14.28
C ASP A 47 -4.00 8.18 15.29
N VAL A 48 -4.49 7.09 15.88
CA VAL A 48 -5.52 7.15 16.90
C VAL A 48 -5.15 6.29 18.10
N GLU A 49 -5.48 6.78 19.29
CA GLU A 49 -5.32 5.99 20.53
C GLU A 49 -6.31 4.81 20.57
N SER A 50 -7.49 5.01 19.99
CA SER A 50 -8.52 3.99 19.82
C SER A 50 -9.19 4.15 18.47
N CYS A 51 -9.03 3.16 17.61
CA CYS A 51 -9.74 3.11 16.34
C CYS A 51 -11.12 2.46 16.51
N GLN A 52 -12.12 3.04 15.86
CA GLN A 52 -13.48 2.52 15.81
C GLN A 52 -13.80 2.16 14.36
N PHE A 53 -14.00 0.88 14.11
CA PHE A 53 -14.44 0.42 12.80
C PHE A 53 -15.81 1.00 12.47
N SER A 54 -16.00 1.35 11.20
CA SER A 54 -17.30 1.73 10.65
C SER A 54 -17.60 0.86 9.46
N ASP A 55 -18.79 0.27 9.45
CA ASP A 55 -19.36 -0.35 8.26
C ASP A 55 -19.49 0.67 7.14
N CYS A 56 -19.69 0.16 5.93
CA CYS A 56 -19.91 0.98 4.75
C CYS A 56 -21.11 1.91 4.92
N ALA A 57 -20.88 3.20 4.70
CA ALA A 57 -21.90 4.23 4.70
C ALA A 57 -21.87 5.00 3.39
N THR A 58 -23.04 5.26 2.82
CA THR A 58 -23.19 6.08 1.61
C THR A 58 -23.05 7.57 1.97
N LEU A 59 -22.43 8.33 1.07
CA LEU A 59 -22.37 9.78 1.10
C LEU A 59 -22.52 10.34 -0.32
N SER A 60 -22.63 11.65 -0.44
CA SER A 60 -22.73 12.31 -1.75
C SER A 60 -21.76 13.47 -1.84
N VAL A 61 -21.05 13.55 -2.97
CA VAL A 61 -20.21 14.69 -3.34
C VAL A 61 -20.75 15.20 -4.67
N ASP A 62 -21.21 16.45 -4.71
CA ASP A 62 -21.80 17.07 -5.91
C ASP A 62 -22.81 16.17 -6.64
N GLU A 63 -23.76 15.60 -5.86
CA GLU A 63 -24.81 14.69 -6.33
C GLU A 63 -24.33 13.32 -6.84
N ALA A 64 -23.01 13.09 -6.91
CA ALA A 64 -22.44 11.79 -7.22
C ALA A 64 -22.45 10.87 -5.99
N ALA A 65 -22.88 9.61 -6.20
CA ALA A 65 -22.85 8.58 -5.17
C ALA A 65 -21.40 8.26 -4.79
N ASN A 66 -21.14 8.27 -3.50
CA ASN A 66 -19.88 7.85 -2.91
C ASN A 66 -20.19 7.00 -1.67
N SER A 67 -19.18 6.32 -1.16
CA SER A 67 -19.29 5.58 0.08
C SER A 67 -17.99 5.63 0.86
N THR A 68 -18.09 5.39 2.15
CA THR A 68 -16.95 5.40 3.06
C THR A 68 -17.05 4.29 4.09
N ARG A 69 -15.90 3.80 4.53
CA ARG A 69 -15.78 2.90 5.67
C ARG A 69 -14.52 3.23 6.45
N VAL A 70 -14.48 2.79 7.70
CA VAL A 70 -13.30 2.95 8.55
C VAL A 70 -12.77 1.57 8.93
N ASP A 71 -11.52 1.31 8.54
CA ASP A 71 -10.76 0.14 8.93
C ASP A 71 -9.62 0.55 9.87
N CYS A 72 -9.15 -0.37 10.72
CA CYS A 72 -8.11 -0.11 11.70
C CYS A 72 -6.92 -1.03 11.47
N TYR A 73 -5.74 -0.44 11.34
CA TYR A 73 -4.52 -1.16 11.00
C TYR A 73 -3.36 -0.83 11.93
N GLY A 74 -2.32 -1.68 11.92
CA GLY A 74 -1.09 -1.46 12.69
C GLY A 74 0.02 -0.74 11.93
N ASN A 75 -0.16 -0.55 10.62
CA ASN A 75 0.82 0.07 9.73
C ASN A 75 0.10 0.80 8.59
N ASP A 76 0.49 2.02 8.30
CA ASP A 76 -0.02 2.82 7.18
C ASP A 76 0.47 2.27 5.84
N ARG A 77 1.79 2.32 5.61
CA ARG A 77 2.38 2.06 4.28
C ARG A 77 2.11 0.66 3.74
N ALA A 78 2.29 -0.36 4.57
CA ALA A 78 2.17 -1.75 4.16
C ALA A 78 0.72 -2.11 3.81
N GLU A 79 -0.24 -1.56 4.55
CA GLU A 79 -1.65 -1.86 4.37
C GLU A 79 -2.22 -1.07 3.18
N THR A 80 -1.81 0.18 3.00
CA THR A 80 -2.11 0.93 1.76
C THR A 80 -1.55 0.20 0.54
N ALA A 81 -0.31 -0.30 0.60
CA ALA A 81 0.25 -1.09 -0.49
C ALA A 81 -0.58 -2.36 -0.78
N ALA A 82 -1.02 -3.07 0.26
CA ALA A 82 -1.84 -4.28 0.11
C ALA A 82 -3.21 -3.99 -0.52
N LEU A 83 -3.92 -2.97 -0.02
CA LEU A 83 -5.26 -2.58 -0.51
C LEU A 83 -5.28 -2.27 -2.01
N PHE A 84 -4.24 -1.59 -2.50
CA PHE A 84 -4.12 -1.26 -3.92
C PHE A 84 -3.57 -2.42 -4.76
N ALA A 85 -2.71 -3.27 -4.19
CA ALA A 85 -2.16 -4.44 -4.88
C ALA A 85 -3.22 -5.48 -5.24
N ASP A 86 -4.26 -5.65 -4.41
CA ASP A 86 -5.35 -6.61 -4.65
C ASP A 86 -6.07 -6.42 -6.00
N SER A 87 -6.01 -5.20 -6.56
CA SER A 87 -6.62 -4.84 -7.85
C SER A 87 -5.60 -4.35 -8.89
N ASP A 88 -4.30 -4.56 -8.66
CA ASP A 88 -3.21 -4.02 -9.51
C ASP A 88 -3.35 -2.51 -9.78
N ALA A 89 -3.81 -1.77 -8.75
CA ALA A 89 -4.14 -0.37 -8.88
C ALA A 89 -2.94 0.53 -8.49
N PRO A 90 -2.51 1.48 -9.34
CA PRO A 90 -1.47 2.45 -8.95
C PRO A 90 -1.98 3.41 -7.89
N TYR A 91 -1.11 3.84 -6.97
CA TYR A 91 -1.47 4.87 -5.98
C TYR A 91 -0.33 5.85 -5.74
N VAL A 92 -0.67 7.01 -5.20
CA VAL A 92 0.26 7.95 -4.58
C VAL A 92 -0.11 8.06 -3.11
N LEU A 93 0.83 7.80 -2.22
CA LEU A 93 0.66 7.98 -0.79
C LEU A 93 1.49 9.20 -0.36
N LEU A 94 0.81 10.22 0.14
CA LEU A 94 1.41 11.42 0.71
C LEU A 94 1.39 11.32 2.23
N GLU A 95 2.54 11.18 2.84
CA GLU A 95 2.68 11.29 4.29
C GLU A 95 3.04 12.71 4.69
N GLN A 96 2.40 13.20 5.75
CA GLN A 96 2.57 14.54 6.29
C GLN A 96 3.16 14.46 7.69
N TYR A 97 4.13 15.32 7.95
CA TYR A 97 4.90 15.34 9.18
C TYR A 97 4.92 16.73 9.79
N THR A 98 4.97 16.80 11.11
CA THR A 98 5.11 18.06 11.85
C THR A 98 6.39 18.07 12.69
N PRO A 99 7.00 19.24 12.92
CA PRO A 99 6.74 20.53 12.27
C PRO A 99 7.17 20.55 10.79
N ALA A 100 6.71 21.56 10.03
CA ALA A 100 6.85 21.68 8.58
C ALA A 100 8.28 21.61 8.01
N ASN A 101 9.28 21.82 8.85
CA ASN A 101 10.69 21.84 8.47
C ASN A 101 11.40 20.49 8.73
N THR A 102 10.66 19.43 9.06
CA THR A 102 11.19 18.09 9.36
C THR A 102 10.23 17.01 8.88
N CYS A 103 10.70 15.75 8.85
CA CYS A 103 9.85 14.57 8.70
C CYS A 103 9.99 13.64 9.91
N ASP A 104 10.03 14.23 11.11
CA ASP A 104 10.37 13.50 12.33
C ASP A 104 9.14 12.97 13.08
N ASN A 105 8.03 13.72 13.07
CA ASN A 105 6.78 13.31 13.73
C ASN A 105 5.69 13.17 12.69
N TYR A 106 5.26 11.93 12.45
CA TYR A 106 4.13 11.64 11.58
C TYR A 106 2.88 12.37 12.08
N SER A 107 2.10 12.92 11.14
CA SER A 107 0.84 13.61 11.43
C SER A 107 -0.36 12.85 10.85
N ASN A 108 -0.34 12.60 9.55
CA ASN A 108 -1.36 11.85 8.82
C ASN A 108 -0.80 11.41 7.47
N SER A 109 -1.56 10.59 6.75
CA SER A 109 -1.28 10.25 5.37
C SER A 109 -2.53 10.21 4.51
N GLN A 110 -2.31 10.36 3.21
CA GLN A 110 -3.35 10.45 2.21
C GLN A 110 -2.96 9.59 1.01
N ALA A 111 -3.72 8.52 0.76
CA ALA A 111 -3.54 7.67 -0.41
C ALA A 111 -4.53 8.06 -1.51
N PHE A 112 -4.03 8.30 -2.71
CA PHE A 112 -4.81 8.71 -3.88
C PHE A 112 -4.72 7.61 -4.94
N TYR A 113 -5.85 7.18 -5.48
CA TYR A 113 -5.85 6.30 -6.65
C TYR A 113 -5.27 7.06 -7.85
N ALA A 114 -4.16 6.57 -8.40
CA ALA A 114 -3.32 7.27 -9.34
C ALA A 114 -3.55 6.85 -10.80
N ASP A 115 -4.79 6.89 -11.26
CA ASP A 115 -5.21 6.58 -12.62
C ASP A 115 -5.22 7.79 -13.57
N GLY A 116 -4.78 8.96 -13.08
CA GLY A 116 -4.74 10.20 -13.84
C GLY A 116 -6.10 10.85 -14.06
N LEU A 117 -7.17 10.35 -13.43
CA LEU A 117 -8.50 10.95 -13.49
C LEU A 117 -8.72 11.92 -12.33
N CYS A 118 -9.65 12.86 -12.52
CA CYS A 118 -10.13 13.72 -11.44
C CYS A 118 -10.99 12.89 -10.49
N ARG A 119 -10.56 12.80 -9.23
CA ARG A 119 -11.26 12.04 -8.18
C ARG A 119 -11.64 12.97 -7.05
N ALA A 120 -12.89 12.88 -6.63
CA ALA A 120 -13.39 13.62 -5.48
C ALA A 120 -12.65 13.19 -4.20
N LEU A 121 -12.44 14.15 -3.30
CA LEU A 121 -11.93 13.91 -1.95
C LEU A 121 -13.06 14.24 -0.97
N PRO A 122 -13.88 13.25 -0.57
CA PRO A 122 -14.98 13.53 0.34
C PRO A 122 -14.46 13.85 1.74
N ASN A 123 -15.18 14.74 2.45
CA ASN A 123 -14.91 15.12 3.84
C ASN A 123 -13.51 15.70 4.12
N THR A 124 -12.80 16.18 3.10
CA THR A 124 -11.59 16.99 3.27
C THR A 124 -11.96 18.47 3.30
N THR A 125 -11.34 19.25 4.21
CA THR A 125 -11.68 20.67 4.39
C THR A 125 -10.97 21.60 3.43
N THR A 126 -9.81 21.19 2.91
CA THR A 126 -8.89 22.04 2.14
C THR A 126 -8.97 21.77 0.64
N TYR A 127 -9.24 20.54 0.26
CA TYR A 127 -9.25 20.08 -1.13
C TYR A 127 -10.59 19.41 -1.42
N GLY A 128 -11.16 19.63 -2.61
CA GLY A 128 -12.38 18.96 -3.08
C GLY A 128 -12.10 17.80 -4.03
N SER A 129 -10.96 17.81 -4.72
CA SER A 129 -10.55 16.76 -5.64
C SER A 129 -9.03 16.66 -5.80
N ALA A 130 -8.58 15.55 -6.37
CA ALA A 130 -7.20 15.32 -6.75
C ALA A 130 -7.08 14.65 -8.14
N ILE A 131 -5.94 14.88 -8.77
CA ILE A 131 -5.45 14.07 -9.88
C ILE A 131 -4.09 13.50 -9.46
N ALA A 132 -4.02 12.19 -9.32
CA ALA A 132 -2.79 11.47 -9.01
C ALA A 132 -2.38 10.61 -10.21
N SER A 133 -1.09 10.50 -10.47
CA SER A 133 -0.55 9.60 -11.51
C SER A 133 0.85 9.12 -11.14
N VAL A 134 1.15 7.89 -11.57
CA VAL A 134 2.46 7.25 -11.43
C VAL A 134 2.97 6.96 -12.84
N ASN A 135 4.15 7.46 -13.16
CA ASN A 135 4.79 7.19 -14.46
C ASN A 135 5.50 5.83 -14.44
N GLU A 136 5.87 5.31 -15.61
CA GLU A 136 6.58 4.02 -15.74
C GLU A 136 7.94 3.97 -15.02
N ASP A 137 8.58 5.14 -14.86
CA ASP A 137 9.83 5.30 -14.13
C ASP A 137 9.63 5.42 -12.62
N LEU A 138 8.38 5.33 -12.14
CA LEU A 138 7.93 5.49 -10.75
C LEU A 138 7.98 6.92 -10.23
N SER A 139 8.16 7.91 -11.11
CA SER A 139 7.94 9.31 -10.73
C SER A 139 6.45 9.57 -10.49
N VAL A 140 6.17 10.46 -9.56
CA VAL A 140 4.82 10.75 -9.06
C VAL A 140 4.42 12.16 -9.46
N LYS A 141 3.17 12.30 -9.88
CA LYS A 141 2.51 13.61 -10.00
C LYS A 141 1.22 13.59 -9.17
N LEU A 142 1.06 14.60 -8.33
CA LEU A 142 -0.14 14.82 -7.52
C LEU A 142 -0.58 16.28 -7.64
N GLN A 143 -1.81 16.48 -8.09
CA GLN A 143 -2.45 17.79 -8.17
C GLN A 143 -3.64 17.79 -7.22
N LEU A 144 -3.75 18.82 -6.37
CA LEU A 144 -4.84 19.00 -5.43
C LEU A 144 -5.61 20.27 -5.80
N PHE A 145 -6.93 20.18 -5.75
CA PHE A 145 -7.85 21.24 -6.18
C PHE A 145 -8.84 21.56 -5.07
N SER A 146 -9.25 22.82 -4.94
CA SER A 146 -10.23 23.24 -3.93
C SER A 146 -11.67 22.91 -4.32
N ASP A 147 -11.94 22.70 -5.61
CA ASP A 147 -13.23 22.25 -6.14
C ASP A 147 -13.25 20.75 -6.45
N ALA A 148 -14.45 20.18 -6.67
CA ALA A 148 -14.59 18.77 -7.04
C ALA A 148 -14.36 18.50 -8.55
N ALA A 149 -14.36 19.53 -9.39
CA ALA A 149 -14.26 19.40 -10.84
C ALA A 149 -12.81 19.50 -11.36
N CYS A 150 -11.82 19.56 -10.47
CA CYS A 150 -10.40 19.75 -10.78
C CYS A 150 -10.12 21.00 -11.63
N THR A 151 -10.74 22.13 -11.30
CA THR A 151 -10.59 23.39 -12.06
C THR A 151 -9.81 24.47 -11.30
N GLU A 152 -9.88 24.48 -9.97
CA GLU A 152 -9.23 25.47 -9.09
C GLU A 152 -8.05 24.80 -8.37
N MET A 153 -6.87 24.84 -8.99
CA MET A 153 -5.68 24.15 -8.51
C MET A 153 -5.04 24.87 -7.31
N GLU A 154 -4.88 24.14 -6.21
CA GLU A 154 -4.26 24.63 -4.98
C GLU A 154 -2.81 24.17 -4.83
N SER A 155 -2.50 22.95 -5.29
CA SER A 155 -1.17 22.37 -5.14
C SER A 155 -0.83 21.46 -6.31
N ASN A 156 0.45 21.45 -6.68
CA ASN A 156 0.98 20.66 -7.79
C ASN A 156 2.36 20.12 -7.42
N TYR A 157 2.43 18.82 -7.18
CA TYR A 157 3.65 18.10 -6.83
C TYR A 157 4.11 17.26 -8.02
N SER A 158 5.40 17.35 -8.30
CA SER A 158 6.10 16.49 -9.25
C SER A 158 7.34 15.96 -8.58
N VAL A 159 7.37 14.67 -8.31
CA VAL A 159 8.42 14.00 -7.52
C VAL A 159 9.16 13.02 -8.43
N ALA A 160 10.47 13.20 -8.54
CA ALA A 160 11.31 12.29 -9.32
C ALA A 160 11.37 10.92 -8.63
N SER A 161 11.51 9.85 -9.43
CA SER A 161 11.52 8.48 -8.90
C SER A 161 12.61 8.20 -7.86
N GLY A 162 13.76 8.89 -7.96
CA GLY A 162 14.83 8.79 -6.97
C GLY A 162 14.50 9.43 -5.62
N ASP A 163 13.48 10.29 -5.56
CA ASP A 163 13.06 10.99 -4.35
C ASP A 163 11.84 10.34 -3.67
N VAL A 164 11.06 9.56 -4.42
CA VAL A 164 9.95 8.77 -3.86
C VAL A 164 10.51 7.83 -2.79
N GLN A 165 9.87 7.78 -1.62
CA GLN A 165 10.24 7.06 -0.40
C GLN A 165 11.47 7.60 0.37
N TRP A 166 12.35 8.38 -0.26
CA TRP A 166 13.66 8.73 0.31
C TRP A 166 13.80 10.19 0.73
N THR A 167 13.07 11.10 0.10
CA THR A 167 13.25 12.53 0.29
C THR A 167 12.17 13.12 1.20
N CYS A 168 12.62 13.79 2.26
CA CYS A 168 11.78 14.67 3.07
C CYS A 168 11.70 16.05 2.39
N PHE A 169 10.54 16.38 1.84
CA PHE A 169 10.27 17.67 1.21
C PHE A 169 9.79 18.66 2.27
N VAL A 170 10.61 19.68 2.55
CA VAL A 170 10.33 20.73 3.53
C VAL A 170 10.20 22.09 2.85
N GLY A 171 9.39 22.99 3.43
CA GLY A 171 9.18 24.34 2.92
C GLY A 171 8.22 24.45 1.72
N TYR A 172 7.59 23.34 1.32
CA TYR A 172 6.51 23.32 0.33
C TYR A 172 5.17 23.76 0.91
N THR A 173 4.97 23.53 2.21
CA THR A 173 3.81 23.99 2.97
C THR A 173 4.29 24.68 4.24
N SER A 174 3.44 25.53 4.84
CA SER A 174 3.72 26.12 6.16
C SER A 174 3.54 25.16 7.32
N ASP A 175 2.84 24.04 7.07
CA ASP A 175 2.26 23.22 8.13
C ASP A 175 2.96 21.85 8.24
N TYR A 176 3.42 21.30 7.11
CA TYR A 176 3.93 19.94 7.01
C TYR A 176 5.22 19.79 6.19
N GLY A 177 6.07 18.88 6.67
CA GLY A 177 7.07 18.18 5.84
C GLY A 177 6.39 17.00 5.16
N LEU A 178 6.80 16.72 3.92
CA LEU A 178 6.10 15.77 3.05
C LEU A 178 7.03 14.63 2.61
N VAL A 179 6.51 13.41 2.60
CA VAL A 179 7.17 12.26 1.96
C VAL A 179 6.17 11.59 1.04
N PHE A 180 6.61 11.23 -0.16
CA PHE A 180 5.77 10.59 -1.17
C PHE A 180 6.17 9.13 -1.32
N TYR A 181 5.17 8.25 -1.36
CA TYR A 181 5.28 6.84 -1.70
C TYR A 181 4.34 6.56 -2.87
N THR A 182 4.51 5.42 -3.51
CA THR A 182 3.66 4.99 -4.62
C THR A 182 3.56 3.47 -4.64
N SER A 183 2.68 2.93 -5.48
CA SER A 183 2.61 1.49 -5.77
C SER A 183 4.01 0.95 -5.94
N ALA A 184 4.34 -0.04 -5.09
CA ALA A 184 5.69 -0.51 -4.86
C ALA A 184 6.49 -0.53 -6.17
N SER A 185 7.64 0.13 -6.15
CA SER A 185 8.62 0.09 -7.23
C SER A 185 8.68 -1.33 -7.78
N LYS A 186 8.45 -1.53 -9.09
CA LYS A 186 8.49 -2.82 -9.79
C LYS A 186 9.07 -3.90 -8.90
N THR A 187 8.26 -4.85 -8.44
CA THR A 187 8.68 -6.00 -7.65
C THR A 187 9.83 -6.74 -8.32
N TYR A 188 11.05 -6.19 -8.24
CA TYR A 188 12.28 -6.92 -8.36
C TYR A 188 12.43 -7.54 -6.99
N SER A 189 11.94 -8.77 -6.90
CA SER A 189 12.48 -9.73 -5.96
C SER A 189 14.00 -9.76 -6.15
N SER A 190 14.69 -8.88 -5.46
CA SER A 190 16.10 -9.05 -5.12
C SER A 190 16.10 -10.00 -3.93
N THR A 191 15.72 -11.26 -4.20
CA THR A 191 16.20 -12.35 -3.36
C THR A 191 17.71 -12.37 -3.57
N SER A 192 18.40 -11.68 -2.67
CA SER A 192 19.83 -11.79 -2.48
C SER A 192 20.10 -13.23 -2.07
N GLY A 193 20.51 -14.05 -3.02
CA GLY A 193 20.81 -15.46 -2.84
C GLY A 193 21.86 -15.88 -3.85
N ASP A 194 23.12 -15.67 -3.45
CA ASP A 194 24.34 -16.33 -3.90
C ASP A 194 24.71 -16.28 -5.40
N GLY A 195 25.84 -15.60 -5.65
CA GLY A 195 26.38 -15.39 -6.98
C GLY A 195 26.89 -16.66 -7.65
N ASN A 196 26.62 -16.75 -8.95
CA ASN A 196 27.60 -17.11 -9.96
C ASN A 196 27.07 -16.68 -11.33
N GLY A 197 27.96 -16.29 -12.23
CA GLY A 197 27.63 -15.53 -13.43
C GLY A 197 26.79 -16.24 -14.49
N SER A 198 26.14 -15.45 -15.35
CA SER A 198 26.43 -15.42 -16.79
C SER A 198 25.44 -14.50 -17.51
N THR A 199 25.97 -13.53 -18.24
CA THR A 199 25.24 -12.66 -19.16
C THR A 199 24.87 -13.42 -20.43
N THR A 200 23.61 -13.81 -20.65
CA THR A 200 23.02 -13.90 -22.00
C THR A 200 21.52 -14.20 -21.96
N GLY A 201 20.75 -13.46 -22.76
CA GLY A 201 19.63 -14.03 -23.51
C GLY A 201 18.30 -14.20 -22.78
N SER A 202 17.31 -13.48 -23.28
CA SER A 202 15.87 -13.69 -23.14
C SER A 202 15.47 -15.18 -23.09
N ASP A 203 14.72 -15.59 -22.06
CA ASP A 203 13.53 -16.43 -22.22
C ASP A 203 12.71 -16.44 -20.92
N PHE A 204 11.41 -16.18 -21.03
CA PHE A 204 10.48 -16.13 -19.91
C PHE A 204 9.73 -17.45 -19.85
N THR A 205 9.87 -18.18 -18.75
CA THR A 205 9.05 -19.36 -18.46
C THR A 205 8.18 -19.09 -17.23
N ILE A 206 6.88 -18.87 -17.46
CA ILE A 206 5.87 -19.00 -16.40
C ILE A 206 5.76 -20.49 -16.08
N VAL A 207 6.20 -20.88 -14.88
CA VAL A 207 5.86 -22.19 -14.33
C VAL A 207 4.46 -22.08 -13.72
N HIS A 208 3.45 -22.60 -14.43
CA HIS A 208 2.21 -23.02 -13.78
C HIS A 208 2.52 -24.21 -12.85
N VAL A 209 2.48 -24.01 -11.53
CA VAL A 209 2.41 -25.12 -10.58
C VAL A 209 0.96 -25.44 -10.32
N GLY A 210 0.36 -26.14 -11.28
CA GLY A 210 -0.75 -27.03 -10.99
C GLY A 210 -0.19 -28.28 -10.30
N SER A 211 -0.66 -28.55 -9.09
CA SER A 211 -0.31 -29.75 -8.33
C SER A 211 -0.52 -31.01 -9.17
N SER A 212 0.57 -31.71 -9.47
CA SER A 212 0.55 -33.06 -10.02
C SER A 212 0.76 -34.06 -8.89
N SER A 213 -0.20 -34.97 -8.72
CA SER A 213 0.09 -36.29 -8.17
C SER A 213 0.14 -37.29 -9.32
N SER A 214 1.29 -37.93 -9.41
CA SER A 214 1.77 -38.88 -10.39
C SER A 214 1.04 -40.23 -10.39
N GLY A 215 0.99 -40.88 -11.55
CA GLY A 215 0.80 -42.33 -11.63
C GLY A 215 0.42 -42.82 -13.03
N SER A 216 1.41 -43.07 -13.89
CA SER A 216 1.24 -43.75 -15.17
C SER A 216 1.09 -45.25 -14.98
N GLU A 217 0.17 -45.90 -15.71
CA GLU A 217 0.40 -47.22 -16.28
C GLU A 217 -0.59 -47.45 -17.44
N ALA A 218 -0.04 -47.86 -18.59
CA ALA A 218 -0.79 -48.25 -19.77
C ALA A 218 -1.04 -49.76 -19.74
N THR A 219 -2.26 -50.21 -20.03
CA THR A 219 -2.54 -51.53 -20.63
C THR A 219 -3.90 -51.49 -21.35
N ALA A 220 -3.90 -51.93 -22.60
CA ALA A 220 -5.07 -52.06 -23.47
C ALA A 220 -5.92 -53.28 -23.11
N THR A 221 -7.26 -53.21 -23.25
CA THR A 221 -8.14 -54.33 -23.68
C THR A 221 -9.50 -53.76 -24.13
N SER A 222 -10.01 -54.35 -25.21
CA SER A 222 -11.22 -54.05 -25.98
C SER A 222 -12.51 -54.68 -25.44
N GLU A 223 -13.62 -53.91 -25.49
CA GLU A 223 -15.07 -54.26 -25.63
C GLU A 223 -15.74 -55.28 -24.66
N PRO A 224 -17.10 -55.37 -24.53
CA PRO A 224 -18.18 -54.74 -25.31
C PRO A 224 -19.31 -54.04 -24.49
N ALA A 225 -20.28 -53.50 -25.23
CA ALA A 225 -21.50 -52.86 -24.78
C ALA A 225 -22.57 -53.81 -24.22
N THR A 226 -23.27 -53.33 -23.18
CA THR A 226 -24.60 -53.71 -22.68
C THR A 226 -25.16 -52.42 -22.04
N GLY A 227 -26.28 -51.80 -22.41
CA GLY A 227 -27.57 -52.36 -22.82
C GLY A 227 -28.44 -52.56 -21.57
N GLU A 228 -29.22 -51.54 -21.19
CA GLU A 228 -30.34 -51.47 -20.20
C GLU A 228 -30.64 -49.96 -20.01
N ASN A 229 -31.85 -49.38 -20.04
CA ASN A 229 -33.24 -49.83 -20.14
C ASN A 229 -34.06 -48.64 -20.71
N GLU A 230 -34.75 -48.82 -21.83
CA GLU A 230 -36.23 -48.80 -21.95
C GLU A 230 -36.64 -49.45 -23.28
#